data_AF-A0A9D1PB38-F1
#
_entry.id   AF-A0A9D1PB38-F1
#
_cell.length_a   1.000
_cell.length_b   1.000
_cell.length_c   1.000
_cell.angle_alpha   90.00
_cell.angle_beta   90.00
_cell.angle_gamma   90.00
#
_symmetry.space_group_name_H-M   'P 1'
#
loop_
_entity.id
_entity.type
_entity.pdbx_description
1 polymer ?
#
loop_
_entity_poly.entity_id
_entity_poly.type
_entity_poly.pdbx_seq_one_letter_code
_entity_poly.pdbx_strand_id
1 'polypeptide(L)'
;MLKKFLSLMLSAVLCASLLAAAFAEEASGEKVLYYPDFMAESEGETLVLEQEPQRIACLSNAALQVLVRCGITPVVITSLSASAEFPEWVYELPTVTVGVNGMDIETIFAYEPDLVIVGSYQKETYGQQFADAGIPVYYTSEGPSINYEQTKQTAIALARSFGTAEMAAEIEAEFAAVEERAAQFTASHQRMRMMIFFSEPGAYQQTSSGYLGSMLAMLPFDNLSDTVTDPAGGTVPMDAETAITLNPEIIFAISPTAATGEDLRAIFEEDFAANPAWQQIDAVKNGNVVYLSKEFVTTKGLQVVDSFNELMDMLEGAVPAAETAQTAQTAAITLEYPANMQEKGYTEPLTLTSAPQRVVCMSSTPVLALHEMGVPMVAIPASSVVDWPEDLAACAQQLQLSHNTNFDIETVVALEPDLVILGYTSQETYGAVLEGAGIPVYYVDAGHTVSYDSILAQTQALVDAFGADTEVGADILQRFADLEARLEEARAQLAGKTVMVLQSAPPSHYIQTNGGTLGSMAEMLGLTNVYENDASSMAQLDYETALSYDPDLVLCVGMSKTGEEHRALMEEDFANNPDYWNSIPAIAAGDVIYLPVSYVSSAGINVVDNINALADIVLNHFAQ
;
A
#
# COMPACT_ATOMS: atom_id res chain seq x y z
N MET A 1 43.97 -29.37 13.70
CA MET A 1 43.03 -30.43 13.27
C MET A 1 41.99 -30.81 14.33
N LEU A 2 42.24 -30.60 15.64
CA LEU A 2 41.28 -30.97 16.70
C LEU A 2 40.03 -30.07 16.79
N LYS A 3 40.10 -28.81 16.35
CA LYS A 3 38.95 -27.87 16.35
C LYS A 3 37.95 -28.08 15.20
N LYS A 4 38.37 -28.67 14.07
CA LYS A 4 37.48 -28.99 12.95
C LYS A 4 36.66 -30.29 13.18
N PHE A 5 37.14 -31.18 14.05
CA PHE A 5 36.41 -32.40 14.41
C PHE A 5 35.30 -32.16 15.46
N LEU A 6 35.46 -31.15 16.33
CA LEU A 6 34.45 -30.82 17.35
C LEU A 6 33.21 -30.11 16.78
N SER A 7 33.38 -29.34 15.69
CA SER A 7 32.28 -28.61 15.03
C SER A 7 31.39 -29.51 14.17
N LEU A 8 31.94 -30.60 13.60
CA LEU A 8 31.15 -31.61 12.89
C LEU A 8 30.34 -32.51 13.83
N MET A 9 30.81 -32.77 15.05
CA MET A 9 30.03 -33.54 16.04
C MET A 9 28.90 -32.73 16.70
N LEU A 10 29.01 -31.40 16.77
CA LEU A 10 27.95 -30.56 17.33
C LEU A 10 26.80 -30.33 16.33
N SER A 11 27.07 -30.36 15.02
CA SER A 11 26.05 -30.23 13.97
C SER A 11 25.28 -31.55 13.74
N ALA A 12 25.91 -32.70 14.02
CA ALA A 12 25.25 -34.02 13.94
C ALA A 12 24.34 -34.32 15.15
N VAL A 13 24.55 -33.65 16.30
CA VAL A 13 23.69 -33.81 17.48
C VAL A 13 22.48 -32.84 17.45
N LEU A 14 22.58 -31.71 16.75
CA LEU A 14 21.45 -30.77 16.58
C LEU A 14 20.50 -31.15 15.43
N CYS A 15 20.98 -31.86 14.40
CA CYS A 15 20.12 -32.43 13.35
C CYS A 15 19.40 -33.73 13.78
N ALA A 16 19.81 -34.35 14.90
CA ALA A 16 19.17 -35.54 15.43
C ALA A 16 18.01 -35.26 16.41
N SER A 17 17.81 -34.00 16.83
CA SER A 17 16.74 -33.61 17.76
C SER A 17 15.50 -32.99 17.08
N LEU A 18 15.52 -32.79 15.76
CA LEU A 18 14.36 -32.32 14.98
C LEU A 18 13.68 -33.43 14.16
N LEU A 19 14.23 -34.65 14.15
CA LEU A 19 13.67 -35.80 13.42
C LEU A 19 12.77 -36.71 14.27
N ALA A 20 12.71 -36.52 15.59
CA ALA A 20 11.85 -37.34 16.47
C ALA A 20 10.43 -36.77 16.68
N ALA A 21 10.17 -35.51 16.29
CA ALA A 21 8.83 -34.91 16.41
C ALA A 21 7.91 -35.34 15.25
N ALA A 22 8.45 -35.46 14.02
CA ALA A 22 7.69 -35.87 12.84
C ALA A 22 7.41 -37.39 12.77
N PHE A 23 8.10 -38.21 13.55
CA PHE A 23 7.88 -39.68 13.61
C PHE A 23 7.06 -40.14 14.83
N ALA A 24 6.68 -39.23 15.73
CA ALA A 24 5.87 -39.56 16.91
C ALA A 24 4.35 -39.46 16.65
N GLU A 25 3.94 -38.82 15.56
CA GLU A 25 2.52 -38.59 15.22
C GLU A 25 1.83 -39.84 14.63
N GLU A 26 2.60 -40.82 14.12
CA GLU A 26 2.06 -42.06 13.57
C GLU A 26 1.71 -43.15 14.62
N ALA A 27 1.85 -42.86 15.92
CA ALA A 27 1.80 -43.90 16.96
C ALA A 27 0.60 -43.84 17.93
N SER A 28 -0.27 -42.81 17.92
CA SER A 28 -1.41 -42.74 18.87
C SER A 28 -2.75 -43.23 18.29
N GLY A 29 -2.91 -43.32 16.97
CA GLY A 29 -4.21 -43.65 16.35
C GLY A 29 -5.26 -42.55 16.48
N GLU A 30 -4.96 -41.45 17.19
CA GLU A 30 -5.83 -40.30 17.37
C GLU A 30 -5.90 -39.47 16.09
N LYS A 31 -7.09 -38.94 15.79
CA LYS A 31 -7.33 -38.06 14.65
C LYS A 31 -7.52 -36.63 15.13
N VAL A 32 -6.68 -35.72 14.64
CA VAL A 32 -6.76 -34.29 14.93
C VAL A 32 -7.52 -33.58 13.83
N LEU A 33 -8.57 -32.83 14.19
CA LEU A 33 -9.27 -31.90 13.31
C LEU A 33 -8.95 -30.47 13.75
N TYR A 34 -8.55 -29.62 12.80
CA TYR A 34 -8.15 -28.24 13.05
C TYR A 34 -9.35 -27.30 12.95
N TYR A 35 -9.41 -26.33 13.85
CA TYR A 35 -10.30 -25.17 13.72
C TYR A 35 -9.56 -24.00 13.05
N PRO A 36 -10.28 -23.12 12.34
CA PRO A 36 -9.70 -21.86 11.88
C PRO A 36 -9.43 -20.91 13.06
N ASP A 37 -8.46 -20.02 12.89
CA ASP A 37 -7.96 -19.13 13.96
C ASP A 37 -9.07 -18.29 14.60
N PHE A 38 -10.01 -17.77 13.80
CA PHE A 38 -11.13 -16.96 14.32
C PHE A 38 -12.12 -17.75 15.19
N MET A 39 -12.08 -19.08 15.19
CA MET A 39 -12.90 -19.94 16.06
C MET A 39 -12.11 -20.49 17.26
N ALA A 40 -10.81 -20.22 17.37
CA ALA A 40 -9.97 -20.77 18.42
C ALA A 40 -10.44 -20.35 19.83
N GLU A 41 -11.01 -19.15 19.98
CA GLU A 41 -11.56 -18.70 21.27
C GLU A 41 -12.81 -19.50 21.69
N SER A 42 -13.68 -19.86 20.74
CA SER A 42 -14.95 -20.54 21.03
C SER A 42 -14.86 -22.06 21.03
N GLU A 43 -14.01 -22.64 20.18
CA GLU A 43 -13.91 -24.09 19.93
C GLU A 43 -12.53 -24.69 20.30
N GLY A 44 -11.52 -23.86 20.53
CA GLY A 44 -10.12 -24.29 20.69
C GLY A 44 -9.39 -24.43 19.36
N GLU A 45 -8.09 -24.76 19.41
CA GLU A 45 -7.27 -24.93 18.20
C GLU A 45 -7.61 -26.22 17.43
N THR A 46 -7.96 -27.29 18.15
CA THR A 46 -8.22 -28.61 17.57
C THR A 46 -9.31 -29.38 18.29
N LEU A 47 -9.99 -30.27 17.56
CA LEU A 47 -10.80 -31.36 18.08
C LEU A 47 -10.03 -32.67 17.88
N VAL A 48 -9.70 -33.35 18.99
CA VAL A 48 -9.00 -34.64 18.96
C VAL A 48 -10.01 -35.78 19.11
N LEU A 49 -10.01 -36.70 18.15
CA LEU A 49 -10.81 -37.91 18.14
C LEU A 49 -9.91 -39.11 18.47
N GLU A 50 -10.46 -40.13 19.13
CA GLU A 50 -9.71 -41.35 19.47
C GLU A 50 -9.27 -42.15 18.24
N GLN A 51 -9.98 -42.00 17.11
CA GLN A 51 -9.73 -42.69 15.86
C GLN A 51 -10.26 -41.89 14.66
N GLU A 52 -9.83 -42.26 13.45
CA GLU A 52 -10.37 -41.70 12.21
C GLU A 52 -11.89 -41.96 12.11
N PRO A 53 -12.72 -40.91 11.92
CA PRO A 53 -14.17 -41.06 11.86
C PRO A 53 -14.57 -41.89 10.62
N GLN A 54 -15.45 -42.87 10.83
CA GLN A 54 -15.92 -43.79 9.78
C GLN A 54 -17.37 -43.49 9.36
N ARG A 55 -18.13 -42.74 10.18
CA ARG A 55 -19.55 -42.46 10.01
C ARG A 55 -19.82 -40.99 10.26
N ILE A 56 -19.50 -40.16 9.27
CA ILE A 56 -19.66 -38.70 9.38
C ILE A 56 -21.09 -38.30 8.99
N ALA A 57 -21.78 -37.60 9.89
CA ALA A 57 -22.97 -36.82 9.54
C ALA A 57 -22.52 -35.40 9.15
N CYS A 58 -22.55 -35.08 7.86
CA CYS A 58 -22.09 -33.77 7.35
C CYS A 58 -23.28 -32.84 7.14
N LEU A 59 -23.57 -32.03 8.15
CA LEU A 59 -24.72 -31.13 8.22
C LEU A 59 -24.33 -29.68 7.88
N SER A 60 -23.26 -29.52 7.10
CA SER A 60 -22.72 -28.24 6.66
C SER A 60 -22.43 -28.29 5.16
N ASN A 61 -23.00 -27.35 4.38
CA ASN A 61 -22.78 -27.33 2.94
C ASN A 61 -21.34 -26.94 2.59
N ALA A 62 -20.73 -26.05 3.37
CA ALA A 62 -19.34 -25.65 3.21
C ALA A 62 -18.39 -26.83 3.49
N ALA A 63 -18.63 -27.58 4.56
CA ALA A 63 -17.80 -28.73 4.88
C ALA A 63 -17.98 -29.87 3.88
N LEU A 64 -19.21 -30.09 3.38
CA LEU A 64 -19.49 -31.14 2.41
C LEU A 64 -18.63 -31.01 1.14
N GLN A 65 -18.42 -29.78 0.63
CA GLN A 65 -17.57 -29.55 -0.54
C GLN A 65 -16.11 -29.98 -0.31
N VAL A 66 -15.57 -29.67 0.87
CA VAL A 66 -14.20 -30.09 1.24
C VAL A 66 -14.14 -31.61 1.40
N LEU A 67 -15.09 -32.22 2.10
CA LEU A 67 -15.13 -33.68 2.29
C LEU A 67 -15.20 -34.44 0.95
N VAL A 68 -16.03 -33.96 0.02
CA VAL A 68 -16.17 -34.54 -1.32
C VAL A 68 -14.83 -34.52 -2.07
N ARG A 69 -14.09 -33.41 -2.02
CA ARG A 69 -12.74 -33.30 -2.60
C ARG A 69 -11.72 -34.20 -1.92
N CYS A 70 -11.82 -34.37 -0.61
CA CYS A 70 -11.00 -35.30 0.15
C CYS A 70 -11.38 -36.79 -0.08
N GLY A 71 -12.40 -37.07 -0.90
CA GLY A 71 -12.86 -38.44 -1.17
C GLY A 71 -13.63 -39.08 0.00
N ILE A 72 -14.14 -38.28 0.92
CA ILE A 72 -14.89 -38.74 2.09
C ILE A 72 -16.38 -38.79 1.76
N THR A 73 -17.02 -39.92 2.09
CA THR A 73 -18.46 -40.14 1.88
C THR A 73 -19.19 -40.08 3.23
N PRO A 74 -19.96 -39.02 3.52
CA PRO A 74 -20.80 -38.96 4.71
C PRO A 74 -21.91 -40.02 4.69
N VAL A 75 -22.37 -40.45 5.87
CA VAL A 75 -23.51 -41.39 6.00
C VAL A 75 -24.87 -40.67 5.88
N VAL A 76 -24.88 -39.38 6.15
CA VAL A 76 -26.04 -38.49 6.01
C VAL A 76 -25.54 -37.06 5.80
N ILE A 77 -26.25 -36.30 4.96
CA ILE A 77 -25.93 -34.91 4.63
C ILE A 77 -27.09 -33.97 4.93
N THR A 78 -26.82 -32.66 5.00
CA THR A 78 -27.89 -31.65 4.96
C THR A 78 -28.51 -31.53 3.57
N SER A 79 -29.65 -30.85 3.47
CA SER A 79 -30.26 -30.53 2.19
C SER A 79 -29.31 -29.67 1.34
N LEU A 80 -29.05 -30.12 0.11
CA LEU A 80 -28.09 -29.49 -0.79
C LEU A 80 -28.53 -28.09 -1.19
N SER A 81 -27.55 -27.20 -1.28
CA SER A 81 -27.74 -25.88 -1.88
C SER A 81 -28.02 -26.00 -3.38
N ALA A 82 -29.04 -25.30 -3.89
CA ALA A 82 -29.45 -25.38 -5.29
C ALA A 82 -28.40 -24.86 -6.31
N SER A 83 -27.34 -24.21 -5.82
CA SER A 83 -26.25 -23.63 -6.61
C SER A 83 -24.98 -24.45 -6.59
N ALA A 84 -24.95 -25.52 -5.80
CA ALA A 84 -23.78 -26.32 -5.60
C ALA A 84 -23.89 -27.58 -6.47
N GLU A 85 -22.92 -27.76 -7.37
CA GLU A 85 -22.80 -28.99 -8.12
C GLU A 85 -21.95 -30.01 -7.35
N PHE A 86 -22.47 -31.22 -7.24
CA PHE A 86 -21.78 -32.34 -6.62
C PHE A 86 -21.71 -33.53 -7.60
N PRO A 87 -20.79 -34.48 -7.39
CA PRO A 87 -20.82 -35.76 -8.08
C PRO A 87 -22.15 -36.52 -7.87
N GLU A 88 -22.54 -37.36 -8.82
CA GLU A 88 -23.83 -38.08 -8.82
C GLU A 88 -24.12 -38.82 -7.50
N TRP A 89 -23.09 -39.45 -6.91
CA TRP A 89 -23.21 -40.21 -5.66
C TRP A 89 -23.63 -39.35 -4.45
N VAL A 90 -23.35 -38.04 -4.46
CA VAL A 90 -23.76 -37.14 -3.36
C VAL A 90 -25.28 -36.96 -3.34
N TYR A 91 -25.92 -36.91 -4.53
CA TYR A 91 -27.38 -36.79 -4.64
C TYR A 91 -28.12 -38.07 -4.22
N GLU A 92 -27.43 -39.20 -4.14
CA GLU A 92 -27.97 -40.47 -3.67
C GLU A 92 -27.88 -40.63 -2.14
N LEU A 93 -27.13 -39.74 -1.46
CA LEU A 93 -26.97 -39.82 -0.01
C LEU A 93 -28.27 -39.48 0.73
N PRO A 94 -28.50 -40.09 1.91
CA PRO A 94 -29.61 -39.68 2.76
C PRO A 94 -29.46 -38.21 3.18
N THR A 95 -30.56 -37.45 3.08
CA THR A 95 -30.61 -36.04 3.44
C THR A 95 -31.46 -35.81 4.69
N VAL A 96 -30.97 -34.98 5.61
CA VAL A 96 -31.75 -34.42 6.73
C VAL A 96 -31.89 -32.92 6.55
N THR A 97 -33.05 -32.37 6.89
CA THR A 97 -33.23 -30.91 6.87
C THR A 97 -32.63 -30.31 8.14
N VAL A 98 -31.68 -29.38 7.94
CA VAL A 98 -31.07 -28.58 9.00
C VAL A 98 -31.31 -27.12 8.63
N GLY A 99 -31.95 -26.37 9.52
CA GLY A 99 -32.19 -24.95 9.29
C GLY A 99 -32.73 -24.23 10.51
N VAL A 100 -33.22 -23.00 10.29
CA VAL A 100 -33.73 -22.10 11.35
C VAL A 100 -34.91 -22.70 12.12
N ASN A 101 -35.67 -23.60 11.47
CA ASN A 101 -36.82 -24.29 12.06
C ASN A 101 -36.44 -25.55 12.86
N GLY A 102 -35.13 -25.81 13.02
CA GLY A 102 -34.60 -26.94 13.76
C GLY A 102 -33.99 -28.03 12.87
N MET A 103 -33.61 -29.12 13.54
CA MET A 103 -32.91 -30.27 12.99
C MET A 103 -33.51 -31.56 13.56
N ASP A 104 -33.73 -32.55 12.69
CA ASP A 104 -34.23 -33.87 13.09
C ASP A 104 -33.09 -34.74 13.65
N ILE A 105 -32.84 -34.58 14.95
CA ILE A 105 -31.76 -35.28 15.64
C ILE A 105 -32.00 -36.78 15.78
N GLU A 106 -33.25 -37.23 15.86
CA GLU A 106 -33.57 -38.67 15.95
C GLU A 106 -33.16 -39.38 14.65
N THR A 107 -33.45 -38.77 13.51
CA THR A 107 -33.02 -39.29 12.21
C THR A 107 -31.50 -39.28 12.10
N ILE A 108 -30.80 -38.25 12.59
CA ILE A 108 -29.33 -38.21 12.61
C ILE A 108 -28.76 -39.35 13.45
N PHE A 109 -29.29 -39.59 14.66
CA PHE A 109 -28.85 -40.69 15.52
C PHE A 109 -29.12 -42.07 14.93
N ALA A 110 -30.18 -42.24 14.14
CA ALA A 110 -30.47 -43.50 13.45
C ALA A 110 -29.39 -43.89 12.42
N TYR A 111 -28.60 -42.92 11.93
CA TYR A 111 -27.42 -43.18 11.10
C TYR A 111 -26.15 -43.49 11.91
N GLU A 112 -26.24 -43.58 13.24
CA GLU A 112 -25.13 -43.95 14.14
C GLU A 112 -23.81 -43.22 13.80
N PRO A 113 -23.77 -41.87 13.74
CA PRO A 113 -22.56 -41.16 13.37
C PRO A 113 -21.52 -41.23 14.49
N ASP A 114 -20.25 -41.30 14.11
CA ASP A 114 -19.10 -41.18 15.02
C ASP A 114 -18.44 -39.80 14.95
N LEU A 115 -18.92 -38.93 14.06
CA LEU A 115 -18.63 -37.49 14.03
C LEU A 115 -19.81 -36.74 13.41
N VAL A 116 -20.20 -35.62 14.00
CA VAL A 116 -21.17 -34.68 13.41
C VAL A 116 -20.44 -33.39 13.05
N ILE A 117 -20.60 -32.92 11.81
CA ILE A 117 -20.11 -31.62 11.36
C ILE A 117 -21.33 -30.72 11.16
N VAL A 118 -21.44 -29.62 11.91
CA VAL A 118 -22.63 -28.76 11.89
C VAL A 118 -22.27 -27.30 12.14
N GLY A 119 -23.08 -26.35 11.67
CA GLY A 119 -22.87 -24.93 11.95
C GLY A 119 -22.95 -24.61 13.45
N SER A 120 -22.07 -23.72 13.92
CA SER A 120 -21.95 -23.32 15.33
C SER A 120 -23.24 -22.73 15.92
N TYR A 121 -24.10 -22.12 15.10
CA TYR A 121 -25.42 -21.62 15.51
C TYR A 121 -26.36 -22.72 16.05
N GLN A 122 -26.10 -24.00 15.74
CA GLN A 122 -26.86 -25.13 16.27
C GLN A 122 -26.33 -25.63 17.63
N LYS A 123 -25.16 -25.17 18.07
CA LYS A 123 -24.49 -25.64 19.30
C LYS A 123 -25.34 -25.45 20.54
N GLU A 124 -25.95 -24.27 20.71
CA GLU A 124 -26.79 -23.99 21.89
C GLU A 124 -28.04 -24.88 21.93
N THR A 125 -28.63 -25.18 20.78
CA THR A 125 -29.89 -25.94 20.70
C THR A 125 -29.68 -27.46 20.77
N TYR A 126 -28.65 -27.98 20.10
CA TYR A 126 -28.46 -29.42 19.90
C TYR A 126 -27.17 -29.99 20.48
N GLY A 127 -26.20 -29.14 20.87
CA GLY A 127 -24.88 -29.58 21.32
C GLY A 127 -24.93 -30.52 22.53
N GLN A 128 -25.81 -30.25 23.51
CA GLN A 128 -25.97 -31.12 24.68
C GLN A 128 -26.48 -32.51 24.31
N GLN A 129 -27.37 -32.60 23.32
CA GLN A 129 -27.94 -33.88 22.91
C GLN A 129 -26.88 -34.77 22.23
N PHE A 130 -25.99 -34.18 21.42
CA PHE A 130 -24.83 -34.90 20.88
C PHE A 130 -23.86 -35.32 21.97
N ALA A 131 -23.59 -34.45 22.95
CA ALA A 131 -22.73 -34.77 24.09
C ALA A 131 -23.30 -35.90 24.96
N ASP A 132 -24.60 -35.90 25.24
CA ASP A 132 -25.29 -36.96 25.98
C ASP A 132 -25.25 -38.31 25.24
N ALA A 133 -25.24 -38.27 23.90
CA ALA A 133 -25.06 -39.44 23.05
C ALA A 133 -23.59 -39.88 22.90
N GLY A 134 -22.63 -39.09 23.41
CA GLY A 134 -21.20 -39.37 23.30
C GLY A 134 -20.64 -39.20 21.87
N ILE A 135 -21.32 -38.41 21.03
CA ILE A 135 -20.91 -38.18 19.64
C ILE A 135 -20.11 -36.87 19.57
N PRO A 136 -18.84 -36.89 19.10
CA PRO A 136 -18.06 -35.68 18.94
C PRO A 136 -18.65 -34.80 17.83
N VAL A 137 -18.55 -33.48 18.02
CA VAL A 137 -19.12 -32.48 17.10
C VAL A 137 -18.04 -31.51 16.67
N TYR A 138 -17.86 -31.34 15.35
CA TYR A 138 -17.07 -30.28 14.75
C TYR A 138 -17.99 -29.12 14.36
N TYR A 139 -17.81 -27.97 14.99
CA TYR A 139 -18.63 -26.78 14.71
C TYR A 139 -18.02 -25.93 13.62
N THR A 140 -18.71 -25.78 12.49
CA THR A 140 -18.30 -24.88 11.41
C THR A 140 -18.78 -23.45 11.67
N SER A 141 -18.16 -22.50 10.98
CA SER A 141 -18.58 -21.10 10.99
C SER A 141 -19.87 -20.84 10.23
N GLU A 142 -20.41 -21.81 9.47
CA GLU A 142 -21.56 -21.62 8.58
C GLU A 142 -22.71 -20.86 9.25
N GLY A 143 -23.08 -19.72 8.67
CA GLY A 143 -24.05 -18.78 9.24
C GLY A 143 -24.19 -17.50 8.40
N PRO A 144 -25.14 -16.61 8.73
CA PRO A 144 -25.51 -15.46 7.91
C PRO A 144 -24.44 -14.34 7.86
N SER A 145 -23.39 -14.41 8.68
CA SER A 145 -22.43 -13.31 8.87
C SER A 145 -20.98 -13.71 8.62
N ILE A 146 -20.74 -14.70 7.75
CA ILE A 146 -19.38 -15.18 7.43
C ILE A 146 -18.81 -14.43 6.24
N ASN A 147 -17.61 -13.88 6.42
CA ASN A 147 -16.89 -13.16 5.38
C ASN A 147 -15.98 -14.07 4.52
N TYR A 148 -15.36 -13.50 3.50
CA TYR A 148 -14.45 -14.20 2.58
C TYR A 148 -13.29 -14.89 3.33
N GLU A 149 -12.58 -14.15 4.19
CA GLU A 149 -11.40 -14.66 4.90
C GLU A 149 -11.76 -15.80 5.86
N GLN A 150 -12.87 -15.68 6.58
CA GLN A 150 -13.39 -16.75 7.43
C GLN A 150 -13.77 -17.99 6.62
N THR A 151 -14.31 -17.81 5.42
CA THR A 151 -14.59 -18.93 4.50
C THR A 151 -13.29 -19.63 4.09
N LYS A 152 -12.27 -18.88 3.68
CA LYS A 152 -10.93 -19.38 3.32
C LYS A 152 -10.30 -20.18 4.46
N GLN A 153 -10.24 -19.60 5.65
CA GLN A 153 -9.66 -20.28 6.81
C GLN A 153 -10.42 -21.56 7.17
N THR A 154 -11.76 -21.53 7.11
CA THR A 154 -12.58 -22.73 7.38
C THR A 154 -12.30 -23.84 6.36
N ALA A 155 -12.21 -23.50 5.07
CA ALA A 155 -11.93 -24.45 4.01
C ALA A 155 -10.54 -25.09 4.16
N ILE A 156 -9.51 -24.29 4.44
CA ILE A 156 -8.14 -24.75 4.67
C ILE A 156 -8.05 -25.62 5.92
N ALA A 157 -8.70 -25.23 7.02
CA ALA A 157 -8.72 -26.01 8.26
C ALA A 157 -9.37 -27.39 8.05
N LEU A 158 -10.49 -27.45 7.33
CA LEU A 158 -11.14 -28.71 6.97
C LEU A 158 -10.28 -29.54 6.02
N ALA A 159 -9.60 -28.92 5.05
CA ALA A 159 -8.70 -29.61 4.13
C ALA A 159 -7.51 -30.24 4.86
N ARG A 160 -6.92 -29.52 5.82
CA ARG A 160 -5.86 -30.04 6.70
C ARG A 160 -6.35 -31.16 7.61
N SER A 161 -7.62 -31.09 8.02
CA SER A 161 -8.24 -32.10 8.89
C SER A 161 -8.55 -33.40 8.16
N PHE A 162 -9.02 -33.32 6.92
CA PHE A 162 -9.62 -34.45 6.21
C PHE A 162 -8.89 -34.88 4.93
N GLY A 163 -8.12 -33.97 4.33
CA GLY A 163 -7.40 -34.18 3.07
C GLY A 163 -5.94 -34.58 3.26
N THR A 164 -5.26 -34.78 2.13
CA THR A 164 -3.80 -34.91 2.11
C THR A 164 -3.14 -33.52 2.16
N ALA A 165 -1.84 -33.47 2.43
CA ALA A 165 -1.07 -32.23 2.35
C ALA A 165 -1.18 -31.59 0.95
N GLU A 166 -1.21 -32.40 -0.11
CA GLU A 166 -1.39 -31.92 -1.48
C GLU A 166 -2.78 -31.30 -1.72
N MET A 167 -3.85 -31.92 -1.20
CA MET A 167 -5.21 -31.38 -1.31
C MET A 167 -5.36 -30.05 -0.56
N ALA A 168 -4.76 -29.93 0.63
CA ALA A 168 -4.75 -28.67 1.37
C ALA A 168 -3.99 -27.58 0.60
N ALA A 169 -2.83 -27.91 0.04
CA ALA A 169 -2.05 -26.97 -0.79
C ALA A 169 -2.78 -26.57 -2.08
N GLU A 170 -3.56 -27.47 -2.69
CA GLU A 170 -4.39 -27.15 -3.85
C GLU A 170 -5.49 -26.13 -3.51
N ILE A 171 -6.21 -26.34 -2.39
CA ILE A 171 -7.21 -25.37 -1.89
C ILE A 171 -6.54 -24.02 -1.60
N GLU A 172 -5.39 -24.01 -0.93
CA GLU A 172 -4.64 -22.78 -0.64
C GLU A 172 -4.26 -22.04 -1.94
N ALA A 173 -3.83 -22.77 -2.98
CA ALA A 173 -3.48 -22.20 -4.27
C ALA A 173 -4.69 -21.61 -5.03
N GLU A 174 -5.86 -22.23 -4.96
CA GLU A 174 -7.10 -21.71 -5.55
C GLU A 174 -7.48 -20.35 -4.94
N PHE A 175 -7.42 -20.24 -3.61
CA PHE A 175 -7.65 -18.96 -2.90
C PHE A 175 -6.60 -17.90 -3.26
N ALA A 176 -5.31 -18.29 -3.32
CA ALA A 176 -4.25 -17.37 -3.72
C ALA A 176 -4.44 -16.85 -5.15
N ALA A 177 -4.87 -17.70 -6.08
CA ALA A 177 -5.09 -17.32 -7.48
C ALA A 177 -6.22 -16.30 -7.64
N VAL A 178 -7.35 -16.47 -6.93
CA VAL A 178 -8.45 -15.50 -6.99
C VAL A 178 -8.12 -14.18 -6.27
N GLU A 179 -7.32 -14.23 -5.20
CA GLU A 179 -6.76 -13.05 -4.53
C GLU A 179 -5.82 -12.25 -5.44
N GLU A 180 -4.93 -12.95 -6.14
CA GLU A 180 -4.04 -12.33 -7.13
C GLU A 180 -4.86 -11.66 -8.25
N ARG A 181 -5.90 -12.34 -8.74
CA ARG A 181 -6.81 -11.77 -9.73
C ARG A 181 -7.53 -10.53 -9.21
N ALA A 182 -8.00 -10.53 -7.96
CA ALA A 182 -8.63 -9.36 -7.34
C ALA A 182 -7.64 -8.19 -7.20
N ALA A 183 -6.38 -8.46 -6.86
CA ALA A 183 -5.32 -7.45 -6.85
C ALA A 183 -5.06 -6.87 -8.25
N GLN A 184 -5.00 -7.70 -9.29
CA GLN A 184 -4.88 -7.28 -10.69
C GLN A 184 -6.08 -6.45 -11.15
N PHE A 185 -7.29 -6.83 -10.74
CA PHE A 185 -8.51 -6.06 -11.01
C PHE A 185 -8.43 -4.67 -10.37
N THR A 186 -8.04 -4.59 -9.10
CA THR A 186 -7.85 -3.34 -8.36
C THR A 186 -6.80 -2.43 -9.00
N ALA A 187 -5.71 -3.01 -9.52
CA ALA A 187 -4.68 -2.24 -10.20
C ALA A 187 -5.12 -1.71 -11.58
N SER A 188 -6.04 -2.39 -12.25
CA SER A 188 -6.46 -2.09 -13.63
C SER A 188 -7.76 -1.29 -13.74
N HIS A 189 -8.52 -1.15 -12.66
CA HIS A 189 -9.84 -0.50 -12.66
C HIS A 189 -9.89 0.73 -11.75
N GLN A 190 -10.72 1.71 -12.13
CA GLN A 190 -10.86 2.96 -11.39
C GLN A 190 -11.44 2.69 -10.00
N ARG A 191 -10.91 3.39 -8.99
CA ARG A 191 -11.50 3.41 -7.65
C ARG A 191 -12.86 4.10 -7.67
N MET A 192 -13.89 3.43 -7.16
CA MET A 192 -15.27 3.96 -7.14
C MET A 192 -15.88 3.90 -5.74
N ARG A 193 -16.65 4.92 -5.38
CA ARG A 193 -17.47 4.93 -4.17
C ARG A 193 -18.72 4.09 -4.40
N MET A 194 -18.99 3.14 -3.51
CA MET A 194 -20.10 2.21 -3.65
C MET A 194 -20.97 2.09 -2.41
N MET A 195 -22.16 1.54 -2.59
CA MET A 195 -23.00 1.02 -1.51
C MET A 195 -23.61 -0.32 -1.92
N ILE A 196 -23.88 -1.18 -0.94
CA ILE A 196 -24.60 -2.44 -1.14
C ILE A 196 -26.02 -2.26 -0.64
N PHE A 197 -27.01 -2.36 -1.53
CA PHE A 197 -28.43 -2.32 -1.18
C PHE A 197 -28.93 -3.75 -1.01
N PHE A 198 -29.44 -4.07 0.17
CA PHE A 198 -29.84 -5.41 0.56
C PHE A 198 -31.37 -5.54 0.68
N SER A 199 -31.91 -6.60 0.10
CA SER A 199 -33.35 -6.92 0.00
C SER A 199 -34.10 -6.05 -1.02
N GLU A 200 -34.62 -4.90 -0.61
CA GLU A 200 -35.39 -3.97 -1.45
C GLU A 200 -34.76 -2.57 -1.35
N PRO A 201 -34.92 -1.67 -2.36
CA PRO A 201 -34.38 -0.32 -2.29
C PRO A 201 -34.82 0.40 -1.02
N GLY A 202 -33.88 0.99 -0.28
CA GLY A 202 -34.20 1.69 0.98
C GLY A 202 -34.31 0.79 2.22
N ALA A 203 -34.31 -0.54 2.11
CA ALA A 203 -34.56 -1.42 3.25
C ALA A 203 -33.32 -1.58 4.15
N TYR A 204 -32.23 -2.11 3.58
CA TYR A 204 -31.00 -2.43 4.30
C TYR A 204 -29.77 -2.10 3.46
N GLN A 205 -28.65 -1.87 4.13
CA GLN A 205 -27.33 -1.73 3.52
C GLN A 205 -26.34 -2.73 4.14
N GLN A 206 -25.31 -3.12 3.38
CA GLN A 206 -24.22 -3.95 3.91
C GLN A 206 -22.90 -3.20 4.02
N THR A 207 -22.17 -3.48 5.10
CA THR A 207 -20.81 -2.99 5.33
C THR A 207 -19.78 -3.92 4.71
N SER A 208 -18.52 -3.49 4.68
CA SER A 208 -17.42 -4.31 4.15
C SER A 208 -17.10 -5.56 4.97
N SER A 209 -17.73 -5.76 6.14
CA SER A 209 -17.58 -6.99 6.94
C SER A 209 -18.53 -8.12 6.54
N GLY A 210 -19.56 -7.83 5.74
CA GLY A 210 -20.47 -8.85 5.19
C GLY A 210 -19.80 -9.75 4.15
N TYR A 211 -20.47 -10.83 3.75
CA TYR A 211 -19.92 -11.78 2.76
C TYR A 211 -19.56 -11.09 1.43
N LEU A 212 -20.54 -10.50 0.75
CA LEU A 212 -20.30 -9.72 -0.47
C LEU A 212 -19.39 -8.51 -0.20
N GLY A 213 -19.65 -7.78 0.89
CA GLY A 213 -18.86 -6.61 1.27
C GLY A 213 -17.37 -6.90 1.39
N SER A 214 -17.00 -8.05 1.97
CA SER A 214 -15.60 -8.44 2.12
C SER A 214 -14.91 -8.79 0.81
N MET A 215 -15.63 -9.34 -0.17
CA MET A 215 -15.10 -9.55 -1.52
C MET A 215 -14.94 -8.22 -2.26
N LEU A 216 -15.93 -7.33 -2.17
CA LEU A 216 -15.87 -6.02 -2.81
C LEU A 216 -14.79 -5.11 -2.19
N ALA A 217 -14.47 -5.27 -0.91
CA ALA A 217 -13.38 -4.55 -0.23
C ALA A 217 -11.98 -4.94 -0.73
N MET A 218 -11.85 -6.08 -1.42
CA MET A 218 -10.62 -6.50 -2.10
C MET A 218 -10.52 -5.98 -3.55
N LEU A 219 -11.57 -5.33 -4.04
CA LEU A 219 -11.67 -4.68 -5.34
C LEU A 219 -11.55 -3.15 -5.16
N PRO A 220 -11.47 -2.31 -6.23
CA PRO A 220 -11.21 -0.88 -6.10
C PRO A 220 -12.49 -0.13 -5.72
N PHE A 221 -13.11 -0.50 -4.59
CA PHE A 221 -14.36 0.06 -4.12
C PHE A 221 -14.25 0.60 -2.69
N ASP A 222 -14.73 1.83 -2.50
CA ASP A 222 -14.92 2.43 -1.18
C ASP A 222 -16.38 2.30 -0.75
N ASN A 223 -16.68 1.39 0.18
CA ASN A 223 -18.05 1.21 0.67
C ASN A 223 -18.45 2.37 1.61
N LEU A 224 -19.29 3.27 1.11
CA LEU A 224 -19.75 4.44 1.86
C LEU A 224 -20.56 4.08 3.11
N SER A 225 -21.13 2.87 3.18
CA SER A 225 -21.86 2.39 4.36
C SER A 225 -20.97 2.35 5.61
N ASP A 226 -19.66 2.09 5.43
CA ASP A 226 -18.69 2.01 6.54
C ASP A 226 -18.43 3.38 7.20
N THR A 227 -18.84 4.48 6.55
CA THR A 227 -18.67 5.85 7.07
C THR A 227 -19.83 6.30 7.97
N VAL A 228 -20.97 5.61 7.91
CA VAL A 228 -22.22 6.03 8.58
C VAL A 228 -22.78 5.00 9.55
N THR A 229 -22.23 3.79 9.57
CA THR A 229 -22.61 2.73 10.50
C THR A 229 -21.38 2.06 11.09
N ASP A 230 -21.58 1.20 12.09
CA ASP A 230 -20.52 0.34 12.59
C ASP A 230 -20.11 -0.65 11.50
N PRO A 231 -18.83 -0.63 11.02
CA PRO A 231 -18.38 -1.56 10.00
C PRO A 231 -18.58 -3.02 10.41
N ALA A 232 -18.63 -3.36 11.70
CA ALA A 232 -18.91 -4.71 12.20
C ALA A 232 -20.40 -5.13 12.09
N GLY A 233 -21.29 -4.21 11.72
CA GLY A 233 -22.73 -4.44 11.67
C GLY A 233 -23.18 -5.42 10.58
N GLY A 234 -22.39 -5.61 9.53
CA GLY A 234 -22.62 -6.57 8.44
C GLY A 234 -23.82 -6.19 7.54
N THR A 235 -25.05 -6.28 8.08
CA THR A 235 -26.29 -5.82 7.43
C THR A 235 -27.08 -4.96 8.41
N VAL A 236 -27.34 -3.71 8.05
CA VAL A 236 -28.02 -2.74 8.92
C VAL A 236 -29.16 -2.04 8.17
N PRO A 237 -30.22 -1.57 8.87
CA PRO A 237 -31.27 -0.77 8.25
C PRO A 237 -30.67 0.44 7.53
N MET A 238 -31.15 0.72 6.32
CA MET A 238 -30.68 1.86 5.54
C MET A 238 -31.55 3.09 5.82
N ASP A 239 -30.92 4.26 5.86
CA ASP A 239 -31.61 5.53 5.74
C ASP A 239 -31.45 6.06 4.30
N ALA A 240 -32.56 6.14 3.58
CA ALA A 240 -32.57 6.57 2.18
C ALA A 240 -32.06 8.01 2.00
N GLU A 241 -32.31 8.92 2.95
CA GLU A 241 -31.78 10.31 2.86
C GLU A 241 -30.27 10.33 3.03
N THR A 242 -29.75 9.49 3.92
CA THR A 242 -28.30 9.29 4.09
C THR A 242 -27.68 8.70 2.83
N ALA A 243 -28.29 7.69 2.21
CA ALA A 243 -27.80 7.12 0.94
C ALA A 243 -27.76 8.16 -0.20
N ILE A 244 -28.76 9.03 -0.29
CA ILE A 244 -28.78 10.15 -1.24
C ILE A 244 -27.66 11.16 -0.95
N THR A 245 -27.39 11.44 0.33
CA THR A 245 -26.31 12.35 0.76
C THR A 245 -24.92 11.79 0.46
N LEU A 246 -24.73 10.49 0.69
CA LEU A 246 -23.49 9.77 0.40
C LEU A 246 -23.21 9.71 -1.11
N ASN A 247 -24.27 9.62 -1.92
CA ASN A 247 -24.22 9.67 -3.38
C ASN A 247 -23.20 8.70 -4.00
N PRO A 248 -23.43 7.37 -3.89
CA PRO A 248 -22.54 6.38 -4.49
C PRO A 248 -22.49 6.48 -6.02
N GLU A 249 -21.35 6.09 -6.58
CA GLU A 249 -21.07 6.05 -8.02
C GLU A 249 -21.50 4.72 -8.65
N ILE A 250 -21.58 3.67 -7.84
CA ILE A 250 -22.08 2.34 -8.19
C ILE A 250 -22.85 1.72 -7.02
N ILE A 251 -23.96 1.05 -7.31
CA ILE A 251 -24.76 0.31 -6.30
C ILE A 251 -24.69 -1.17 -6.60
N PHE A 252 -24.43 -1.99 -5.59
CA PHE A 252 -24.58 -3.44 -5.64
C PHE A 252 -25.91 -3.84 -5.00
N ALA A 253 -26.87 -4.25 -5.81
CA ALA A 253 -28.18 -4.69 -5.36
C ALA A 253 -28.19 -6.21 -5.19
N ILE A 254 -28.51 -6.68 -3.97
CA ILE A 254 -28.62 -8.11 -3.64
C ILE A 254 -29.86 -8.41 -2.80
N SER A 255 -30.43 -9.61 -2.93
CA SER A 255 -31.57 -10.03 -2.11
C SER A 255 -31.58 -11.53 -1.85
N PRO A 256 -31.92 -11.99 -0.62
CA PRO A 256 -32.09 -13.42 -0.34
C PRO A 256 -33.28 -14.05 -1.08
N THR A 257 -34.24 -13.25 -1.56
CA THR A 257 -35.46 -13.73 -2.20
C THR A 257 -35.39 -13.75 -3.72
N ALA A 258 -34.40 -13.08 -4.33
CA ALA A 258 -34.23 -13.03 -5.77
C ALA A 258 -33.35 -14.17 -6.27
N ALA A 259 -33.91 -15.05 -7.11
CA ALA A 259 -33.15 -16.18 -7.64
C ALA A 259 -32.02 -15.73 -8.59
N THR A 260 -32.28 -14.73 -9.42
CA THR A 260 -31.32 -14.16 -10.37
C THR A 260 -31.20 -12.64 -10.21
N GLY A 261 -30.11 -12.06 -10.74
CA GLY A 261 -29.98 -10.61 -10.82
C GLY A 261 -31.04 -9.95 -11.69
N GLU A 262 -31.56 -10.65 -12.70
CA GLU A 262 -32.61 -10.11 -13.59
C GLU A 262 -33.97 -10.01 -12.88
N ASP A 263 -34.30 -10.98 -12.02
CA ASP A 263 -35.48 -10.91 -11.14
C ASP A 263 -35.38 -9.70 -10.20
N LEU A 264 -34.19 -9.45 -9.65
CA LEU A 264 -33.94 -8.35 -8.74
C LEU A 264 -33.99 -6.99 -9.44
N ARG A 265 -33.46 -6.92 -10.66
CA ARG A 265 -33.49 -5.70 -11.48
C ARG A 265 -34.92 -5.20 -11.67
N ALA A 266 -35.86 -6.10 -11.99
CA ALA A 266 -37.26 -5.72 -12.19
C ALA A 266 -37.86 -5.02 -10.96
N ILE A 267 -37.56 -5.54 -9.75
CA ILE A 267 -38.04 -4.99 -8.48
C ILE A 267 -37.41 -3.61 -8.21
N PHE A 268 -36.10 -3.49 -8.38
CA PHE A 268 -35.37 -2.25 -8.11
C PHE A 268 -35.72 -1.14 -9.09
N GLU A 269 -35.78 -1.43 -10.39
CA GLU A 269 -36.11 -0.46 -11.43
C GLU A 269 -37.55 0.05 -11.32
N GLU A 270 -38.49 -0.80 -10.88
CA GLU A 270 -39.86 -0.37 -10.58
C GLU A 270 -39.87 0.67 -9.45
N ASP A 271 -39.13 0.44 -8.37
CA ASP A 271 -39.05 1.38 -7.25
C ASP A 271 -38.28 2.67 -7.62
N PHE A 272 -37.16 2.56 -8.34
CA PHE A 272 -36.38 3.71 -8.85
C PHE A 272 -37.21 4.61 -9.79
N ALA A 273 -38.13 4.02 -10.55
CA ALA A 273 -39.08 4.77 -11.38
C ALA A 273 -40.22 5.38 -10.56
N ALA A 274 -40.71 4.68 -9.53
CA ALA A 274 -41.81 5.13 -8.68
C ALA A 274 -41.41 6.24 -7.70
N ASN A 275 -40.15 6.27 -7.26
CA ASN A 275 -39.64 7.23 -6.29
C ASN A 275 -38.53 8.12 -6.89
N PRO A 276 -38.87 9.38 -7.30
CA PRO A 276 -37.93 10.31 -7.90
C PRO A 276 -36.73 10.68 -7.01
N ALA A 277 -36.80 10.43 -5.69
CA ALA A 277 -35.69 10.73 -4.79
C ALA A 277 -34.42 9.96 -5.16
N TRP A 278 -34.56 8.74 -5.69
CA TRP A 278 -33.44 7.89 -6.11
C TRP A 278 -32.66 8.47 -7.29
N GLN A 279 -33.30 9.29 -8.15
CA GLN A 279 -32.64 9.93 -9.29
C GLN A 279 -31.64 11.03 -8.88
N GLN A 280 -31.53 11.32 -7.58
CA GLN A 280 -30.49 12.18 -7.02
C GLN A 280 -29.17 11.43 -6.77
N ILE A 281 -29.18 10.10 -6.79
CA ILE A 281 -27.98 9.28 -6.66
C ILE A 281 -27.38 9.07 -8.05
N ASP A 282 -26.09 9.39 -8.22
CA ASP A 282 -25.38 9.29 -9.49
C ASP A 282 -25.39 7.85 -10.04
N ALA A 283 -25.23 6.84 -9.18
CA ALA A 283 -25.36 5.43 -9.59
C ALA A 283 -26.71 5.13 -10.26
N VAL A 284 -27.83 5.56 -9.67
CA VAL A 284 -29.17 5.31 -10.22
C VAL A 284 -29.39 6.12 -11.51
N LYS A 285 -29.01 7.39 -11.49
CA LYS A 285 -29.17 8.31 -12.63
C LYS A 285 -28.38 7.86 -13.86
N ASN A 286 -27.19 7.30 -13.66
CA ASN A 286 -26.32 6.83 -14.73
C ASN A 286 -26.56 5.35 -15.10
N GLY A 287 -27.41 4.64 -14.36
CA GLY A 287 -27.65 3.21 -14.56
C GLY A 287 -26.51 2.30 -14.08
N ASN A 288 -25.65 2.79 -13.19
CA ASN A 288 -24.54 2.03 -12.59
C ASN A 288 -25.03 1.23 -11.39
N VAL A 289 -25.95 0.29 -11.64
CA VAL A 289 -26.49 -0.62 -10.62
C VAL A 289 -26.21 -2.05 -11.04
N VAL A 290 -25.44 -2.77 -10.23
CA VAL A 290 -25.09 -4.17 -10.42
C VAL A 290 -26.07 -5.03 -9.65
N TYR A 291 -26.88 -5.81 -10.36
CA TYR A 291 -27.87 -6.70 -9.77
C TYR A 291 -27.29 -8.11 -9.64
N LEU A 292 -27.07 -8.57 -8.41
CA LEU A 292 -26.51 -9.89 -8.15
C LEU A 292 -27.61 -10.88 -7.75
N SER A 293 -27.37 -12.16 -8.02
CA SER A 293 -28.23 -13.24 -7.56
C SER A 293 -28.07 -13.47 -6.05
N LYS A 294 -29.01 -14.22 -5.45
CA LYS A 294 -28.93 -14.65 -4.04
C LYS A 294 -27.66 -15.43 -3.68
N GLU A 295 -26.88 -15.87 -4.65
CA GLU A 295 -25.62 -16.61 -4.43
C GLU A 295 -24.59 -15.77 -3.66
N PHE A 296 -24.64 -14.45 -3.82
CA PHE A 296 -23.76 -13.50 -3.14
C PHE A 296 -24.24 -13.10 -1.73
N VAL A 297 -25.32 -13.71 -1.22
CA VAL A 297 -25.88 -13.35 0.09
C VAL A 297 -25.16 -14.05 1.24
N THR A 298 -24.75 -15.30 1.06
CA THR A 298 -24.04 -16.08 2.09
C THR A 298 -23.05 -17.02 1.44
N THR A 299 -21.90 -17.19 2.10
CA THR A 299 -20.89 -18.17 1.69
C THR A 299 -21.46 -19.58 1.59
N LYS A 300 -20.92 -20.34 0.62
CA LYS A 300 -21.22 -21.76 0.45
C LYS A 300 -19.95 -22.61 0.57
N GLY A 301 -18.86 -22.09 1.12
CA GLY A 301 -17.59 -22.82 1.18
C GLY A 301 -16.72 -22.55 -0.05
N LEU A 302 -16.16 -23.59 -0.66
CA LEU A 302 -15.17 -23.48 -1.75
C LEU A 302 -15.68 -22.73 -2.99
N GLN A 303 -16.99 -22.77 -3.25
CA GLN A 303 -17.64 -21.98 -4.31
C GLN A 303 -17.41 -20.47 -4.24
N VAL A 304 -16.93 -19.93 -3.11
CA VAL A 304 -16.54 -18.53 -3.02
C VAL A 304 -15.46 -18.17 -4.05
N VAL A 305 -14.55 -19.09 -4.38
CA VAL A 305 -13.51 -18.86 -5.39
C VAL A 305 -14.13 -18.63 -6.75
N ASP A 306 -15.04 -19.50 -7.17
CA ASP A 306 -15.76 -19.37 -8.45
C ASP A 306 -16.67 -18.13 -8.44
N SER A 307 -17.42 -17.92 -7.37
CA SER A 307 -18.32 -16.77 -7.22
C SER A 307 -17.57 -15.44 -7.28
N PHE A 308 -16.37 -15.38 -6.70
CA PHE A 308 -15.57 -14.15 -6.72
C PHE A 308 -14.94 -13.91 -8.10
N ASN A 309 -14.53 -14.97 -8.81
CA ASN A 309 -14.16 -14.89 -10.21
C ASN A 309 -15.32 -14.38 -11.09
N GLU A 310 -16.52 -14.93 -10.93
CA GLU A 310 -17.72 -14.49 -11.65
C GLU A 310 -18.09 -13.05 -11.32
N LEU A 311 -17.94 -12.63 -10.05
CA LEU A 311 -18.15 -11.23 -9.65
C LEU A 311 -17.19 -10.30 -10.38
N MET A 312 -15.90 -10.64 -10.45
CA MET A 312 -14.92 -9.85 -11.23
C MET A 312 -15.27 -9.84 -12.72
N ASP A 313 -15.66 -10.98 -13.30
CA ASP A 313 -16.10 -11.06 -14.71
C ASP A 313 -17.32 -10.16 -14.99
N MET A 314 -18.27 -10.10 -14.06
CA MET A 314 -19.42 -9.19 -14.16
C MET A 314 -19.01 -7.72 -14.09
N LEU A 315 -17.92 -7.40 -13.39
CA LEU A 315 -17.48 -6.03 -13.14
C LEU A 315 -16.56 -5.47 -14.22
N GLU A 316 -15.88 -6.30 -15.00
CA GLU A 316 -15.04 -5.88 -16.14
C GLU A 316 -15.77 -4.93 -17.12
N GLY A 317 -17.08 -5.08 -17.28
CA GLY A 317 -17.89 -4.19 -18.13
C GLY A 317 -18.58 -3.03 -17.40
N ALA A 318 -18.66 -3.08 -16.07
CA ALA A 318 -19.42 -2.15 -15.25
C ALA A 318 -18.53 -1.12 -14.54
N VAL A 319 -17.26 -1.44 -14.34
CA VAL A 319 -16.26 -0.56 -13.74
C VAL A 319 -15.36 -0.03 -14.85
N PRO A 320 -15.18 1.29 -14.99
CA PRO A 320 -14.23 1.82 -15.94
C PRO A 320 -12.82 1.31 -15.63
N ALA A 321 -12.07 0.95 -16.66
CA ALA A 321 -10.61 0.79 -16.53
C ALA A 321 -10.04 2.09 -15.93
N ALA A 322 -9.07 1.97 -15.03
CA ALA A 322 -8.40 3.14 -14.48
C ALA A 322 -7.79 3.94 -15.65
N GLU A 323 -7.84 5.27 -15.61
CA GLU A 323 -7.20 6.11 -16.64
C GLU A 323 -5.68 5.80 -16.73
N THR A 324 -5.08 5.29 -15.65
CA THR A 324 -3.71 4.74 -15.58
C THR A 324 -3.53 3.36 -16.24
N ALA A 325 -4.60 2.56 -16.39
CA ALA A 325 -4.58 1.24 -17.02
C ALA A 325 -4.66 1.29 -18.55
N GLN A 326 -5.16 2.40 -19.14
CA GLN A 326 -5.02 2.64 -20.58
C GLN A 326 -3.57 2.91 -21.02
N THR A 327 -2.67 3.14 -20.06
CA THR A 327 -1.21 3.32 -20.25
C THR A 327 -0.37 2.18 -19.69
N ALA A 328 -0.94 1.03 -19.35
CA ALA A 328 -0.17 -0.21 -19.22
C ALA A 328 0.17 -0.76 -20.61
N GLN A 329 0.92 0.05 -21.38
CA GLN A 329 1.68 -0.46 -22.51
C GLN A 329 2.66 -1.49 -21.97
N THR A 330 2.63 -2.66 -22.59
CA THR A 330 3.65 -3.72 -22.53
C THR A 330 4.98 -3.25 -23.15
N ALA A 331 5.27 -1.95 -23.11
CA ALA A 331 6.49 -1.36 -23.62
C ALA A 331 7.54 -1.39 -22.50
N ALA A 332 8.70 -1.95 -22.83
CA ALA A 332 9.86 -1.84 -21.97
C ALA A 332 10.18 -0.36 -21.72
N ILE A 333 10.43 0.00 -20.46
CA ILE A 333 10.89 1.34 -20.10
C ILE A 333 12.42 1.32 -20.09
N THR A 334 13.04 2.29 -20.73
CA THR A 334 14.49 2.45 -20.73
C THR A 334 14.85 3.73 -19.97
N LEU A 335 15.59 3.56 -18.88
CA LEU A 335 16.15 4.64 -18.08
C LEU A 335 17.59 4.90 -18.53
N GLU A 336 17.76 5.99 -19.27
CA GLU A 336 19.06 6.45 -19.75
C GLU A 336 19.79 7.23 -18.66
N TYR A 337 21.09 6.99 -18.51
CA TYR A 337 21.90 7.76 -17.57
C TYR A 337 22.28 9.12 -18.17
N PRO A 338 22.09 10.24 -17.43
CA PRO A 338 22.52 11.55 -17.89
C PRO A 338 24.05 11.66 -17.94
N ALA A 339 24.57 12.65 -18.66
CA ALA A 339 26.01 12.79 -18.93
C ALA A 339 26.88 12.81 -17.65
N ASN A 340 26.43 13.47 -16.59
CA ASN A 340 27.13 13.51 -15.30
C ASN A 340 27.23 12.13 -14.62
N MET A 341 26.28 11.24 -14.87
CA MET A 341 26.31 9.85 -14.40
C MET A 341 27.16 8.97 -15.32
N GLN A 342 27.14 9.21 -16.62
CA GLN A 342 28.04 8.53 -17.57
C GLN A 342 29.52 8.80 -17.25
N GLU A 343 29.86 10.03 -16.86
CA GLU A 343 31.21 10.39 -16.38
C GLU A 343 31.63 9.62 -15.12
N LYS A 344 30.67 9.20 -14.29
CA LYS A 344 30.89 8.36 -13.10
C LYS A 344 30.92 6.85 -13.42
N GLY A 345 30.77 6.47 -14.69
CA GLY A 345 30.83 5.08 -15.16
C GLY A 345 29.48 4.41 -15.36
N TYR A 346 28.36 5.12 -15.20
CA TYR A 346 27.02 4.59 -15.48
C TYR A 346 26.64 4.86 -16.94
N THR A 347 27.07 3.99 -17.84
CA THR A 347 26.89 4.17 -19.30
C THR A 347 25.85 3.28 -19.94
N GLU A 348 25.48 2.19 -19.27
CA GLU A 348 24.49 1.23 -19.79
C GLU A 348 23.12 1.58 -19.23
N PRO A 349 22.08 1.79 -20.06
CA PRO A 349 20.76 2.13 -19.57
C PRO A 349 20.12 0.96 -18.81
N LEU A 350 19.29 1.28 -17.82
CA LEU A 350 18.46 0.28 -17.14
C LEU A 350 17.19 0.06 -17.95
N THR A 351 16.98 -1.16 -18.43
CA THR A 351 15.73 -1.53 -19.13
C THR A 351 14.84 -2.35 -18.21
N LEU A 352 13.63 -1.86 -17.98
CA LEU A 352 12.56 -2.56 -17.29
C LEU A 352 11.65 -3.22 -18.32
N THR A 353 11.17 -4.43 -18.03
CA THR A 353 10.27 -5.17 -18.93
C THR A 353 8.89 -4.55 -19.05
N SER A 354 8.51 -3.73 -18.08
CA SER A 354 7.23 -3.01 -17.99
C SER A 354 7.40 -1.77 -17.11
N ALA A 355 6.38 -0.91 -17.09
CA ALA A 355 6.33 0.20 -16.14
C ALA A 355 6.35 -0.31 -14.69
N PRO A 356 7.22 0.24 -13.83
CA PRO A 356 7.33 -0.22 -12.45
C PRO A 356 6.07 0.14 -11.66
N GLN A 357 5.61 -0.81 -10.84
CA GLN A 357 4.44 -0.70 -9.97
C GLN A 357 4.82 -0.55 -8.49
N ARG A 358 6.06 -0.90 -8.14
CA ARG A 358 6.57 -0.91 -6.76
C ARG A 358 7.95 -0.26 -6.70
N VAL A 359 7.98 1.07 -6.84
CA VAL A 359 9.23 1.82 -6.77
C VAL A 359 9.62 2.10 -5.33
N VAL A 360 10.87 1.79 -4.97
CA VAL A 360 11.48 2.27 -3.72
C VAL A 360 12.49 3.35 -4.09
N CYS A 361 12.21 4.59 -3.70
CA CYS A 361 13.13 5.70 -3.87
C CYS A 361 13.95 5.89 -2.60
N MET A 362 15.28 5.82 -2.72
CA MET A 362 16.22 5.98 -1.59
C MET A 362 17.04 7.28 -1.69
N SER A 363 16.70 8.16 -2.62
CA SER A 363 17.29 9.48 -2.78
C SER A 363 16.19 10.52 -2.82
N SER A 364 16.37 11.69 -2.21
CA SER A 364 15.32 12.71 -2.12
C SER A 364 15.06 13.41 -3.46
N THR A 365 16.07 13.51 -4.32
CA THR A 365 16.01 14.28 -5.58
C THR A 365 14.94 13.78 -6.56
N PRO A 366 14.77 12.46 -6.81
CA PRO A 366 13.81 11.97 -7.79
C PRO A 366 12.35 12.00 -7.32
N VAL A 367 12.12 12.03 -6.00
CA VAL A 367 10.80 11.75 -5.37
C VAL A 367 9.68 12.62 -5.96
N LEU A 368 9.87 13.94 -5.98
CA LEU A 368 8.80 14.85 -6.43
C LEU A 368 8.52 14.73 -7.93
N ALA A 369 9.54 14.55 -8.77
CA ALA A 369 9.34 14.34 -10.20
C ALA A 369 8.59 13.04 -10.49
N LEU A 370 8.98 11.95 -9.82
CA LEU A 370 8.30 10.66 -9.93
C LEU A 370 6.86 10.74 -9.45
N HIS A 371 6.62 11.45 -8.35
CA HIS A 371 5.30 11.64 -7.80
C HIS A 371 4.39 12.47 -8.73
N GLU A 372 4.86 13.61 -9.24
CA GLU A 372 4.08 14.42 -10.20
C GLU A 372 3.73 13.59 -11.44
N MET A 373 4.66 12.77 -11.94
CA MET A 373 4.42 11.85 -13.07
C MET A 373 3.57 10.61 -12.73
N GLY A 374 3.11 10.46 -11.48
CA GLY A 374 2.25 9.35 -11.06
C GLY A 374 2.97 8.00 -10.96
N VAL A 375 4.30 7.98 -10.86
CA VAL A 375 5.07 6.75 -10.67
C VAL A 375 4.80 6.19 -9.25
N PRO A 376 4.31 4.95 -9.12
CA PRO A 376 3.90 4.41 -7.82
C PRO A 376 5.11 4.08 -6.95
N MET A 377 5.26 4.84 -5.85
CA MET A 377 6.32 4.62 -4.87
C MET A 377 5.76 3.98 -3.60
N VAL A 378 6.30 2.81 -3.24
CA VAL A 378 5.94 2.10 -1.99
C VAL A 378 6.81 2.54 -0.81
N ALA A 379 7.98 3.14 -1.08
CA ALA A 379 8.81 3.77 -0.06
C ALA A 379 9.65 4.94 -0.60
N ILE A 380 9.87 5.92 0.27
CA ILE A 380 10.60 7.18 0.00
C ILE A 380 11.54 7.51 1.17
N PRO A 381 12.57 8.36 1.01
CA PRO A 381 13.39 8.79 2.13
C PRO A 381 12.58 9.65 3.13
N ALA A 382 12.77 9.41 4.41
CA ALA A 382 12.36 10.36 5.44
C ALA A 382 13.15 11.67 5.27
N SER A 383 12.48 12.81 5.46
CA SER A 383 13.08 14.13 5.29
C SER A 383 12.71 15.06 6.43
N SER A 384 13.68 15.85 6.88
CA SER A 384 13.48 16.97 7.81
C SER A 384 13.56 18.33 7.12
N VAL A 385 13.86 18.34 5.82
CA VAL A 385 14.07 19.56 5.01
C VAL A 385 12.90 19.76 4.05
N VAL A 386 12.32 18.66 3.57
CA VAL A 386 11.28 18.63 2.54
C VAL A 386 10.03 18.06 3.16
N ASP A 387 8.93 18.80 3.08
CA ASP A 387 7.61 18.28 3.39
C ASP A 387 7.11 17.55 2.13
N TRP A 388 6.89 16.23 2.23
CA TRP A 388 6.33 15.44 1.13
C TRP A 388 4.82 15.72 0.95
N PRO A 389 4.27 15.62 -0.27
CA PRO A 389 2.83 15.70 -0.51
C PRO A 389 2.04 14.73 0.40
N GLU A 390 0.87 15.16 0.89
CA GLU A 390 0.10 14.42 1.92
C GLU A 390 -0.33 13.04 1.44
N ASP A 391 -0.75 12.92 0.18
CA ASP A 391 -1.15 11.68 -0.46
C ASP A 391 0.03 10.72 -0.61
N LEU A 392 1.19 11.23 -1.05
CA LEU A 392 2.42 10.43 -1.12
C LEU A 392 2.87 9.96 0.27
N ALA A 393 2.83 10.84 1.27
CA ALA A 393 3.22 10.51 2.63
C ALA A 393 2.27 9.50 3.31
N ALA A 394 1.02 9.41 2.86
CA ALA A 394 0.04 8.46 3.36
C ALA A 394 0.20 7.06 2.76
N CYS A 395 0.68 6.94 1.51
CA CYS A 395 0.79 5.66 0.81
C CYS A 395 2.20 5.07 0.79
N ALA A 396 3.27 5.87 0.94
CA ALA A 396 4.65 5.42 0.88
C ALA A 396 5.29 5.33 2.28
N GLN A 397 5.98 4.22 2.55
CA GLN A 397 6.78 4.07 3.77
C GLN A 397 7.98 5.04 3.77
N GLN A 398 8.15 5.81 4.83
CA GLN A 398 9.31 6.70 4.98
C GLN A 398 10.51 5.97 5.60
N LEU A 399 11.58 5.83 4.83
CA LEU A 399 12.79 5.13 5.21
C LEU A 399 13.80 6.09 5.85
N GLN A 400 14.27 5.75 7.05
CA GLN A 400 15.31 6.53 7.73
C GLN A 400 16.70 6.16 7.18
N LEU A 401 17.21 6.98 6.26
CA LEU A 401 18.47 6.74 5.55
C LEU A 401 19.68 7.47 6.18
N SER A 402 19.54 7.97 7.41
CA SER A 402 20.55 8.82 8.04
C SER A 402 21.88 8.10 8.30
N HIS A 403 23.00 8.82 8.18
CA HIS A 403 24.38 8.33 8.25
C HIS A 403 24.79 7.57 9.54
N ASN A 404 23.93 7.50 10.57
CA ASN A 404 24.23 6.89 11.87
C ASN A 404 23.36 5.65 12.18
N THR A 405 22.44 5.27 11.28
CA THR A 405 21.60 4.08 11.45
C THR A 405 22.03 3.03 10.46
N ASN A 406 22.31 1.83 10.95
CA ASN A 406 22.55 0.65 10.11
C ASN A 406 21.22 0.32 9.42
N PHE A 407 20.97 0.96 8.28
CA PHE A 407 19.76 0.80 7.49
C PHE A 407 19.66 -0.66 7.06
N ASP A 408 18.55 -1.31 7.40
CA ASP A 408 18.35 -2.72 7.11
C ASP A 408 17.84 -2.88 5.68
N ILE A 409 18.75 -3.21 4.76
CA ILE A 409 18.43 -3.42 3.35
C ILE A 409 17.40 -4.53 3.13
N GLU A 410 17.27 -5.48 4.06
CA GLU A 410 16.24 -6.53 4.00
C GLU A 410 14.83 -5.95 4.08
N THR A 411 14.65 -4.79 4.72
CA THR A 411 13.36 -4.08 4.71
C THR A 411 13.00 -3.55 3.33
N VAL A 412 13.99 -3.19 2.51
CA VAL A 412 13.75 -2.80 1.11
C VAL A 412 13.39 -4.03 0.28
N VAL A 413 14.08 -5.15 0.48
CA VAL A 413 13.78 -6.41 -0.23
C VAL A 413 12.39 -6.93 0.12
N ALA A 414 11.99 -6.83 1.39
CA ALA A 414 10.66 -7.24 1.87
C ALA A 414 9.50 -6.39 1.31
N LEU A 415 9.79 -5.21 0.76
CA LEU A 415 8.81 -4.42 0.03
C LEU A 415 8.58 -4.93 -1.40
N GLU A 416 9.30 -5.97 -1.83
CA GLU A 416 9.22 -6.56 -3.17
C GLU A 416 9.22 -5.51 -4.29
N PRO A 417 10.24 -4.62 -4.34
CA PRO A 417 10.28 -3.58 -5.36
C PRO A 417 10.61 -4.15 -6.73
N ASP A 418 9.99 -3.58 -7.76
CA ASP A 418 10.32 -3.85 -9.17
C ASP A 418 11.26 -2.78 -9.76
N LEU A 419 11.54 -1.72 -9.01
CA LEU A 419 12.60 -0.74 -9.28
C LEU A 419 13.06 -0.10 -7.96
N VAL A 420 14.37 -0.01 -7.76
CA VAL A 420 14.98 0.77 -6.67
C VAL A 420 15.78 1.93 -7.26
N ILE A 421 15.49 3.15 -6.83
CA ILE A 421 16.27 4.34 -7.20
C ILE A 421 17.22 4.69 -6.05
N LEU A 422 18.52 4.59 -6.31
CA LEU A 422 19.55 4.61 -5.27
C LEU A 422 20.64 5.63 -5.56
N GLY A 423 21.09 6.35 -4.54
CA GLY A 423 22.26 7.23 -4.69
C GLY A 423 23.51 6.45 -5.07
N TYR A 424 24.25 6.92 -6.07
CA TYR A 424 25.45 6.24 -6.60
C TYR A 424 26.51 5.94 -5.53
N THR A 425 26.61 6.81 -4.51
CA THR A 425 27.50 6.66 -3.35
C THR A 425 27.20 5.42 -2.49
N SER A 426 26.02 4.82 -2.66
CA SER A 426 25.56 3.64 -1.92
C SER A 426 25.60 2.36 -2.75
N GLN A 427 26.16 2.39 -3.97
CA GLN A 427 26.25 1.22 -4.85
C GLN A 427 26.96 0.03 -4.18
N GLU A 428 28.13 0.25 -3.59
CA GLU A 428 28.92 -0.84 -3.00
C GLU A 428 28.27 -1.42 -1.73
N THR A 429 27.49 -0.63 -1.00
CA THR A 429 26.93 -1.03 0.30
C THR A 429 25.55 -1.67 0.17
N TYR A 430 24.67 -1.08 -0.64
CA TYR A 430 23.27 -1.53 -0.77
C TYR A 430 22.95 -2.00 -2.19
N GLY A 431 23.53 -1.34 -3.20
CA GLY A 431 23.30 -1.64 -4.61
C GLY A 431 23.60 -3.10 -4.97
N ALA A 432 24.80 -3.58 -4.62
CA ALA A 432 25.22 -4.96 -4.92
C ALA A 432 24.32 -6.04 -4.27
N VAL A 433 23.69 -5.73 -3.12
CA VAL A 433 22.77 -6.65 -2.45
C VAL A 433 21.45 -6.72 -3.21
N LEU A 434 20.90 -5.57 -3.61
CA LEU A 434 19.65 -5.48 -4.37
C LEU A 434 19.79 -6.12 -5.76
N GLU A 435 20.87 -5.80 -6.47
CA GLU A 435 21.18 -6.42 -7.77
C GLU A 435 21.36 -7.94 -7.64
N GLY A 436 22.03 -8.40 -6.57
CA GLY A 436 22.21 -9.81 -6.26
C GLY A 436 20.90 -10.56 -5.95
N ALA A 437 19.88 -9.84 -5.45
CA ALA A 437 18.53 -10.35 -5.25
C ALA A 437 17.67 -10.31 -6.53
N GLY A 438 18.21 -9.81 -7.65
CA GLY A 438 17.50 -9.70 -8.92
C GLY A 438 16.58 -8.47 -9.01
N ILE A 439 16.72 -7.51 -8.10
CA ILE A 439 15.94 -6.26 -8.09
C ILE A 439 16.62 -5.24 -9.01
N PRO A 440 15.92 -4.64 -9.99
CA PRO A 440 16.47 -3.57 -10.82
C PRO A 440 16.84 -2.33 -10.00
N VAL A 441 18.07 -1.83 -10.15
CA VAL A 441 18.55 -0.63 -9.46
C VAL A 441 18.95 0.45 -10.47
N TYR A 442 18.36 1.64 -10.34
CA TYR A 442 18.75 2.82 -11.10
C TYR A 442 19.52 3.79 -10.20
N TYR A 443 20.77 4.09 -10.58
CA TYR A 443 21.62 4.97 -9.79
C TYR A 443 21.39 6.44 -10.11
N VAL A 444 21.38 7.28 -9.08
CA VAL A 444 21.16 8.73 -9.22
C VAL A 444 22.28 9.50 -8.55
N ASP A 445 22.54 10.70 -9.05
CA ASP A 445 23.49 11.61 -8.42
C ASP A 445 22.89 12.10 -7.10
N ALA A 446 23.55 11.73 -6.01
CA ALA A 446 23.06 11.92 -4.66
C ALA A 446 24.24 12.23 -3.73
N GLY A 447 24.04 13.25 -2.88
CA GLY A 447 25.03 13.72 -1.94
C GLY A 447 24.53 14.94 -1.17
N HIS A 448 25.37 15.49 -0.31
CA HIS A 448 25.01 16.66 0.49
C HIS A 448 24.74 17.92 -0.35
N THR A 449 25.34 18.00 -1.54
CA THR A 449 25.17 19.08 -2.50
C THR A 449 25.02 18.47 -3.90
N VAL A 450 23.80 18.49 -4.44
CA VAL A 450 23.51 18.12 -5.83
C VAL A 450 23.27 19.40 -6.61
N SER A 451 24.02 19.60 -7.71
CA SER A 451 23.95 20.83 -8.51
C SER A 451 22.64 20.95 -9.27
N TYR A 452 22.26 22.18 -9.63
CA TYR A 452 21.10 22.44 -10.48
C TYR A 452 21.16 21.64 -11.80
N ASP A 453 22.29 21.69 -12.50
CA ASP A 453 22.47 20.95 -13.76
C ASP A 453 22.28 19.44 -13.59
N SER A 454 22.76 18.88 -12.47
CA SER A 454 22.57 17.47 -12.15
C SER A 454 21.11 17.15 -11.85
N ILE A 455 20.39 18.03 -11.16
CA ILE A 455 18.95 17.88 -10.92
C ILE A 455 18.17 17.95 -12.22
N LEU A 456 18.45 18.93 -13.09
CA LEU A 456 17.81 19.07 -14.39
C LEU A 456 18.07 17.84 -15.26
N ALA A 457 19.33 17.41 -15.39
CA ALA A 457 19.69 16.26 -16.23
C ALA A 457 19.05 14.95 -15.73
N GLN A 458 19.01 14.74 -14.40
CA GLN A 458 18.31 13.59 -13.83
C GLN A 458 16.80 13.68 -14.02
N THR A 459 16.21 14.86 -13.85
CA THR A 459 14.77 15.07 -14.08
C THR A 459 14.42 14.80 -15.53
N GLN A 460 15.24 15.26 -16.48
CA GLN A 460 15.08 14.96 -17.90
C GLN A 460 15.12 13.45 -18.16
N ALA A 461 16.10 12.73 -17.61
CA ALA A 461 16.17 11.27 -17.77
C ALA A 461 14.94 10.55 -17.20
N LEU A 462 14.37 11.03 -16.09
CA LEU A 462 13.16 10.47 -15.50
C LEU A 462 11.91 10.83 -16.33
N VAL A 463 11.82 12.06 -16.85
CA VAL A 463 10.75 12.48 -17.76
C VAL A 463 10.82 11.68 -19.05
N ASP A 464 11.99 11.48 -19.64
CA ASP A 464 12.15 10.66 -20.85
C ASP A 464 11.69 9.21 -20.61
N ALA A 465 11.89 8.66 -19.41
CA ALA A 465 11.49 7.31 -19.06
C ALA A 465 10.01 7.16 -18.69
N PHE A 466 9.42 8.14 -17.98
CA PHE A 466 8.10 8.01 -17.35
C PHE A 466 7.06 9.02 -17.84
N GLY A 467 7.47 10.07 -18.56
CA GLY A 467 6.64 11.22 -18.92
C GLY A 467 6.87 11.81 -20.31
N ALA A 468 7.61 11.12 -21.20
CA ALA A 468 8.03 11.67 -22.50
C ALA A 468 6.86 12.15 -23.38
N ASP A 469 5.71 11.49 -23.26
CA ASP A 469 4.49 11.76 -24.01
C ASP A 469 3.34 12.27 -23.12
N THR A 470 3.65 12.76 -21.91
CA THR A 470 2.63 13.28 -20.97
C THR A 470 2.69 14.80 -20.86
N GLU A 471 1.53 15.43 -20.62
CA GLU A 471 1.45 16.87 -20.33
C GLU A 471 2.26 17.22 -19.06
N VAL A 472 2.20 16.34 -18.06
CA VAL A 472 2.97 16.49 -16.81
C VAL A 472 4.48 16.51 -17.05
N GLY A 473 5.01 15.59 -17.86
CA GLY A 473 6.43 15.56 -18.17
C GLY A 473 6.89 16.84 -18.88
N ALA A 474 6.07 17.33 -19.83
CA ALA A 474 6.33 18.59 -20.50
C ALA A 474 6.28 19.79 -19.55
N ASP A 475 5.30 19.84 -18.64
CA ASP A 475 5.14 20.92 -17.66
C ASP A 475 6.33 20.96 -16.67
N ILE A 476 6.80 19.81 -16.20
CA ILE A 476 8.00 19.72 -15.34
C ILE A 476 9.19 20.37 -16.04
N LEU A 477 9.47 20.02 -17.29
CA LEU A 477 10.60 20.58 -18.04
C LEU A 477 10.41 22.06 -18.38
N GLN A 478 9.16 22.47 -18.64
CA GLN A 478 8.84 23.87 -18.89
C GLN A 478 9.14 24.74 -17.67
N ARG A 479 8.92 24.25 -16.44
CA ARG A 479 9.29 24.97 -15.20
C ARG A 479 10.78 25.29 -15.15
N PHE A 480 11.65 24.38 -15.60
CA PHE A 480 13.10 24.64 -15.68
C PHE A 480 13.42 25.69 -16.75
N ALA A 481 12.82 25.58 -17.94
CA ALA A 481 13.04 26.54 -19.02
C ALA A 481 12.58 27.96 -18.63
N ASP A 482 11.43 28.08 -17.96
CA ASP A 482 10.91 29.35 -17.46
C ASP A 482 11.83 29.97 -16.41
N LEU A 483 12.38 29.13 -15.52
CA LEU A 483 13.37 29.57 -14.54
C LEU A 483 14.63 30.08 -15.23
N GLU A 484 15.20 29.34 -16.20
CA GLU A 484 16.40 29.78 -16.91
C GLU A 484 16.20 31.13 -17.60
N ALA A 485 15.05 31.34 -18.24
CA ALA A 485 14.69 32.62 -18.84
C ALA A 485 14.64 33.75 -17.80
N ARG A 486 14.05 33.48 -16.62
CA ARG A 486 13.98 34.44 -15.51
C ARG A 486 15.36 34.75 -14.92
N LEU A 487 16.25 33.76 -14.83
CA LEU A 487 17.60 33.95 -14.31
C LEU A 487 18.41 34.93 -15.15
N GLU A 488 18.25 34.93 -16.47
CA GLU A 488 18.89 35.92 -17.34
C GLU A 488 18.47 37.37 -16.99
N GLU A 489 17.19 37.59 -16.69
CA GLU A 489 16.69 38.89 -16.25
C GLU A 489 17.22 39.27 -14.85
N ALA A 490 17.29 38.31 -13.93
CA ALA A 490 17.82 38.51 -12.59
C ALA A 490 19.30 38.89 -12.62
N ARG A 491 20.12 38.16 -13.42
CA ARG A 491 21.56 38.44 -13.59
C ARG A 491 21.82 39.86 -14.09
N ALA A 492 20.99 40.37 -15.00
CA ALA A 492 21.12 41.73 -15.50
C ALA A 492 20.84 42.79 -14.43
N GLN A 493 19.86 42.54 -13.55
CA GLN A 493 19.48 43.46 -12.48
C GLN A 493 20.43 43.43 -11.27
N LEU A 494 21.00 42.26 -10.99
CA LEU A 494 21.90 42.03 -9.86
C LEU A 494 23.38 42.15 -10.23
N ALA A 495 23.69 42.58 -11.46
CA ALA A 495 25.05 42.71 -11.96
C ALA A 495 25.93 43.56 -11.04
N GLY A 496 27.03 42.95 -10.58
CA GLY A 496 28.02 43.60 -9.72
C GLY A 496 27.65 43.67 -8.24
N LYS A 497 26.52 43.08 -7.83
CA LYS A 497 26.15 42.94 -6.42
C LYS A 497 26.90 41.79 -5.77
N THR A 498 27.42 42.03 -4.57
CA THR A 498 28.16 41.02 -3.80
C THR A 498 27.31 40.41 -2.69
N VAL A 499 27.58 39.14 -2.37
CA VAL A 499 26.82 38.41 -1.34
C VAL A 499 27.74 37.60 -0.44
N MET A 500 27.42 37.57 0.85
CA MET A 500 27.98 36.62 1.81
C MET A 500 26.91 35.59 2.17
N VAL A 501 27.20 34.30 1.99
CA VAL A 501 26.24 33.22 2.25
C VAL A 501 26.62 32.50 3.55
N LEU A 502 25.85 32.72 4.61
CA LEU A 502 26.05 32.12 5.92
C LEU A 502 25.07 30.98 6.16
N GLN A 503 25.60 29.80 6.45
CA GLN A 503 24.83 28.70 7.01
C GLN A 503 25.13 28.59 8.51
N SER A 504 24.14 28.90 9.34
CA SER A 504 24.36 29.17 10.75
C SER A 504 23.48 28.31 11.67
N ALA A 505 24.12 27.75 12.69
CA ALA A 505 23.49 27.15 13.86
C ALA A 505 24.27 27.64 15.10
N PRO A 506 24.06 28.91 15.53
CA PRO A 506 24.71 29.53 16.66
C PRO A 506 24.99 28.59 17.84
N PRO A 507 26.23 28.63 18.38
CA PRO A 507 27.31 29.57 18.06
C PRO A 507 28.17 29.15 16.84
N SER A 508 27.73 28.15 16.06
CA SER A 508 28.50 27.65 14.90
C SER A 508 28.03 28.30 13.60
N HIS A 509 28.97 28.91 12.87
CA HIS A 509 28.71 29.56 11.59
C HIS A 509 29.62 28.99 10.53
N TYR A 510 29.03 28.70 9.38
CA TYR A 510 29.71 28.26 8.17
C TYR A 510 29.43 29.26 7.06
N ILE A 511 30.41 29.43 6.18
CA ILE A 511 30.30 30.24 4.97
C ILE A 511 30.30 29.32 3.76
N GLN A 512 29.34 29.49 2.86
CA GLN A 512 29.22 28.68 1.65
C GLN A 512 30.01 29.30 0.50
N THR A 513 30.64 28.45 -0.30
CA THR A 513 31.16 28.82 -1.63
C THR A 513 30.04 28.67 -2.66
N ASN A 514 30.33 28.98 -3.92
CA ASN A 514 29.40 28.70 -5.03
C ASN A 514 29.12 27.19 -5.22
N GLY A 515 29.91 26.31 -4.60
CA GLY A 515 29.62 24.86 -4.55
C GLY A 515 28.60 24.46 -3.48
N GLY A 516 28.19 25.38 -2.59
CA GLY A 516 27.12 25.16 -1.61
C GLY A 516 25.73 25.31 -2.20
N THR A 517 24.70 24.76 -1.53
CA THR A 517 23.31 24.82 -2.01
C THR A 517 22.85 26.25 -2.24
N LEU A 518 22.92 27.11 -1.23
CA LEU A 518 22.46 28.50 -1.32
C LEU A 518 23.46 29.38 -2.08
N GLY A 519 24.77 29.08 -1.94
CA GLY A 519 25.81 29.73 -2.72
C GLY A 519 25.62 29.58 -4.23
N SER A 520 25.31 28.37 -4.70
CA SER A 520 25.03 28.12 -6.12
C SER A 520 23.78 28.85 -6.60
N MET A 521 22.71 28.89 -5.80
CA MET A 521 21.50 29.65 -6.15
C MET A 521 21.80 31.17 -6.26
N ALA A 522 22.62 31.70 -5.34
CA ALA A 522 23.02 33.10 -5.39
C ALA A 522 23.85 33.43 -6.64
N GLU A 523 24.78 32.55 -7.02
CA GLU A 523 25.55 32.66 -8.26
C GLU A 523 24.64 32.58 -9.50
N MET A 524 23.62 31.71 -9.48
CA MET A 524 22.63 31.60 -10.56
C MET A 524 21.85 32.91 -10.76
N LEU A 525 21.55 33.62 -9.68
CA LEU A 525 20.92 34.95 -9.72
C LEU A 525 21.87 36.06 -10.21
N GLY A 526 23.18 35.79 -10.33
CA GLY A 526 24.19 36.75 -10.76
C GLY A 526 24.88 37.52 -9.64
N LEU A 527 24.67 37.13 -8.38
CA LEU A 527 25.40 37.68 -7.25
C LEU A 527 26.84 37.16 -7.24
N THR A 528 27.78 38.03 -6.90
CA THR A 528 29.19 37.65 -6.71
C THR A 528 29.42 37.26 -5.26
N ASN A 529 29.69 35.98 -5.01
CA ASN A 529 30.00 35.52 -3.66
C ASN A 529 31.35 36.09 -3.21
N VAL A 530 31.38 36.69 -2.02
CA VAL A 530 32.59 37.27 -1.42
C VAL A 530 33.57 36.21 -0.89
N TYR A 531 33.11 34.96 -0.81
CA TYR A 531 33.91 33.82 -0.38
C TYR A 531 34.04 32.75 -1.46
N GLU A 532 35.29 32.49 -1.85
CA GLU A 532 35.67 31.45 -2.79
C GLU A 532 36.61 30.45 -2.12
N ASN A 533 36.38 29.16 -2.37
CA ASN A 533 37.26 28.08 -1.94
C ASN A 533 37.02 26.84 -2.82
N ASP A 534 38.08 26.32 -3.44
CA ASP A 534 38.01 25.17 -4.35
C ASP A 534 37.95 23.82 -3.64
N ALA A 535 38.23 23.78 -2.33
CA ALA A 535 38.38 22.53 -1.58
C ALA A 535 37.06 21.99 -0.99
N SER A 536 36.08 22.84 -0.73
CA SER A 536 34.80 22.44 -0.12
C SER A 536 33.65 23.38 -0.48
N SER A 537 32.43 22.86 -0.43
CA SER A 537 31.19 23.63 -0.65
C SER A 537 30.88 24.63 0.47
N MET A 538 31.47 24.41 1.64
CA MET A 538 31.41 25.33 2.79
C MET A 538 32.63 25.15 3.70
N ALA A 539 32.93 26.18 4.47
CA ALA A 539 33.96 26.16 5.51
C ALA A 539 33.43 26.80 6.79
N GLN A 540 34.04 26.48 7.93
CA GLN A 540 33.74 27.20 9.17
C GLN A 540 34.13 28.68 8.97
N LEU A 541 33.27 29.59 9.43
CA LEU A 541 33.49 31.03 9.29
C LEU A 541 34.75 31.43 10.08
N ASP A 542 35.75 31.93 9.35
CA ASP A 542 36.89 32.62 9.96
C ASP A 542 36.47 34.05 10.27
N TYR A 543 36.33 34.35 11.57
CA TYR A 543 35.79 35.63 12.02
C TYR A 543 36.67 36.81 11.58
N GLU A 544 38.00 36.68 11.61
CA GLU A 544 38.91 37.78 11.26
C GLU A 544 38.85 38.07 9.76
N THR A 545 38.85 37.02 8.95
CA THR A 545 38.82 37.14 7.48
C THR A 545 37.48 37.69 7.00
N ALA A 546 36.37 37.28 7.61
CA ALA A 546 35.03 37.71 7.23
C ALA A 546 34.78 39.21 7.36
N LEU A 547 35.51 39.90 8.25
CA LEU A 547 35.45 41.37 8.38
C LEU A 547 35.96 42.10 7.12
N SER A 548 36.69 41.41 6.24
CA SER A 548 37.23 42.00 5.00
C SER A 548 36.36 41.79 3.76
N TYR A 549 35.30 40.98 3.86
CA TYR A 549 34.51 40.54 2.70
C TYR A 549 33.53 41.59 2.14
N ASP A 550 33.20 42.63 2.90
CA ASP A 550 32.37 43.79 2.49
C ASP A 550 31.21 43.46 1.50
N PRO A 551 30.29 42.55 1.87
CA PRO A 551 29.19 42.16 1.00
C PRO A 551 28.12 43.26 0.91
N ASP A 552 27.42 43.37 -0.22
CA ASP A 552 26.20 44.19 -0.34
C ASP A 552 25.01 43.54 0.39
N LEU A 553 24.99 42.21 0.51
CA LEU A 553 23.90 41.44 1.11
C LEU A 553 24.44 40.22 1.86
N VAL A 554 23.82 39.88 3.00
CA VAL A 554 24.04 38.60 3.68
C VAL A 554 22.83 37.70 3.53
N LEU A 555 23.01 36.51 2.97
CA LEU A 555 22.00 35.45 2.98
C LEU A 555 22.29 34.50 4.14
N CYS A 556 21.34 34.35 5.06
CA CYS A 556 21.44 33.49 6.24
C CYS A 556 20.44 32.34 6.16
N VAL A 557 20.93 31.10 6.32
CA VAL A 557 20.11 29.89 6.36
C VAL A 557 20.55 28.95 7.48
N GLY A 558 19.63 28.14 8.00
CA GLY A 558 19.92 27.12 9.00
C GLY A 558 18.83 26.05 9.06
N MET A 559 18.80 25.29 10.15
CA MET A 559 17.83 24.19 10.34
C MET A 559 16.45 24.66 10.84
N SER A 560 16.19 25.96 10.84
CA SER A 560 14.91 26.55 11.25
C SER A 560 13.85 26.33 10.17
N LYS A 561 12.62 25.96 10.54
CA LYS A 561 11.57 25.63 9.56
C LYS A 561 11.16 26.85 8.74
N THR A 562 11.17 28.03 9.36
CA THR A 562 10.82 29.30 8.69
C THR A 562 11.97 30.32 8.72
N GLY A 563 11.95 31.27 7.78
CA GLY A 563 12.90 32.39 7.77
C GLY A 563 12.78 33.30 9.00
N GLU A 564 11.58 33.49 9.54
CA GLU A 564 11.35 34.28 10.77
C GLU A 564 11.92 33.59 12.02
N GLU A 565 11.79 32.26 12.12
CA GLU A 565 12.46 31.49 13.18
C GLU A 565 13.98 31.61 13.06
N HIS A 566 14.52 31.53 11.84
CA HIS A 566 15.94 31.69 11.61
C HIS A 566 16.43 33.10 11.94
N ARG A 567 15.62 34.12 11.59
CA ARG A 567 15.88 35.51 11.93
C ARG A 567 15.99 35.71 13.43
N ALA A 568 15.00 35.24 14.20
CA ALA A 568 15.03 35.39 15.66
C ALA A 568 16.31 34.82 16.26
N LEU A 569 16.74 33.66 15.77
CA LEU A 569 17.93 32.95 16.21
C LEU A 569 19.22 33.71 15.86
N MET A 570 19.32 34.24 14.64
CA MET A 570 20.51 34.98 14.19
C MET A 570 20.60 36.38 14.81
N GLU A 571 19.49 37.09 14.97
CA GLU A 571 19.44 38.41 15.62
C GLU A 571 19.84 38.32 17.10
N GLU A 572 19.50 37.21 17.78
CA GLU A 572 19.99 36.93 19.13
C GLU A 572 21.52 36.74 19.14
N ASP A 573 22.07 35.98 18.19
CA ASP A 573 23.52 35.80 18.07
C ASP A 573 24.24 37.11 17.76
N PHE A 574 23.67 37.94 16.88
CA PHE A 574 24.18 39.26 16.56
C PHE A 574 24.19 40.18 17.79
N ALA A 575 23.13 40.15 18.59
CA ALA A 575 23.04 40.90 19.84
C ALA A 575 24.01 40.41 20.93
N ASN A 576 24.43 39.15 20.89
CA ASN A 576 25.41 38.57 21.82
C ASN A 576 26.85 38.98 21.49
N ASN A 577 27.16 39.34 20.24
CA ASN A 577 28.47 39.86 19.85
C ASN A 577 28.37 41.06 18.88
N PRO A 578 27.80 42.19 19.35
CA PRO A 578 27.45 43.31 18.48
C PRO A 578 28.67 44.05 17.96
N ASP A 579 29.78 44.07 18.69
CA ASP A 579 31.03 44.72 18.26
C ASP A 579 31.60 44.03 17.00
N TYR A 580 31.51 42.70 16.95
CA TYR A 580 31.95 41.93 15.79
C TYR A 580 30.95 42.05 14.63
N TRP A 581 29.69 41.69 14.85
CA TRP A 581 28.72 41.56 13.76
C TRP A 581 28.39 42.90 13.11
N ASN A 582 28.33 44.00 13.88
CA ASN A 582 28.15 45.34 13.31
C ASN A 582 29.41 45.91 12.64
N SER A 583 30.55 45.21 12.71
CA SER A 583 31.73 45.57 11.90
C SER A 583 31.59 45.11 10.44
N ILE A 584 30.61 44.26 10.13
CA ILE A 584 30.24 43.89 8.76
C ILE A 584 29.16 44.87 8.28
N PRO A 585 29.44 45.74 7.28
CA PRO A 585 28.53 46.84 6.93
C PRO A 585 27.10 46.42 6.58
N ALA A 586 26.92 45.35 5.79
CA ALA A 586 25.60 44.82 5.47
C ALA A 586 24.79 44.43 6.72
N ILE A 587 25.41 43.76 7.70
CA ILE A 587 24.72 43.38 8.94
C ILE A 587 24.34 44.62 9.75
N ALA A 588 25.24 45.60 9.87
CA ALA A 588 24.97 46.85 10.57
C ALA A 588 23.85 47.68 9.93
N ALA A 589 23.72 47.60 8.60
CA ALA A 589 22.66 48.26 7.83
C ALA A 589 21.33 47.50 7.84
N GLY A 590 21.33 46.23 8.27
CA GLY A 590 20.16 45.35 8.22
C GLY A 590 19.94 44.68 6.86
N ASP A 591 20.96 44.69 5.99
CA ASP A 591 20.97 44.03 4.68
C ASP A 591 21.23 42.53 4.84
N VAL A 592 20.32 41.87 5.56
CA VAL A 592 20.36 40.44 5.88
C VAL A 592 19.02 39.81 5.52
N ILE A 593 19.07 38.75 4.73
CA ILE A 593 17.90 37.95 4.36
C ILE A 593 17.98 36.59 5.07
N TYR A 594 16.93 36.24 5.79
CA TYR A 594 16.83 35.00 6.56
C TYR A 594 15.92 34.01 5.84
N LEU A 595 16.46 32.83 5.54
CA LEU A 595 15.83 31.83 4.69
C LEU A 595 15.43 30.58 5.51
N PRO A 596 14.33 29.91 5.14
CA PRO A 596 13.90 28.65 5.76
C PRO A 596 14.83 27.48 5.44
N VAL A 597 14.67 26.38 6.17
CA VAL A 597 15.43 25.13 6.01
C VAL A 597 15.46 24.59 4.58
N SER A 598 14.46 24.89 3.74
CA SER A 598 14.42 24.45 2.34
C SER A 598 15.61 24.93 1.49
N TYR A 599 16.38 25.91 1.95
CA TYR A 599 17.59 26.41 1.29
C TYR A 599 18.90 25.74 1.77
N VAL A 600 18.85 24.80 2.73
CA VAL A 600 20.05 24.05 3.16
C VAL A 600 20.40 22.89 2.23
N SER A 601 19.41 22.28 1.58
CA SER A 601 19.61 21.25 0.56
C SER A 601 18.55 21.36 -0.53
N SER A 602 18.92 20.96 -1.75
CA SER A 602 17.97 20.84 -2.86
C SER A 602 17.14 19.56 -2.75
N ALA A 603 15.90 19.61 -3.25
CA ALA A 603 14.92 18.54 -3.19
C ALA A 603 14.33 18.26 -4.57
N GLY A 604 15.19 17.93 -5.54
CA GLY A 604 14.73 17.70 -6.90
C GLY A 604 14.10 18.94 -7.52
N ILE A 605 12.94 18.75 -8.15
CA ILE A 605 12.22 19.79 -8.89
C ILE A 605 11.77 20.99 -8.03
N ASN A 606 11.65 20.84 -6.70
CA ASN A 606 11.42 21.98 -5.79
C ASN A 606 12.54 23.03 -5.82
N VAL A 607 13.71 22.69 -6.35
CA VAL A 607 14.80 23.67 -6.58
C VAL A 607 14.32 24.82 -7.45
N VAL A 608 13.40 24.57 -8.39
CA VAL A 608 12.87 25.58 -9.29
C VAL A 608 12.09 26.64 -8.51
N ASP A 609 11.19 26.19 -7.64
CA ASP A 609 10.35 27.08 -6.84
C ASP A 609 11.18 27.86 -5.82
N ASN A 610 12.18 27.20 -5.21
CA ASN A 610 13.11 27.85 -4.28
C ASN A 610 13.93 28.95 -4.96
N ILE A 611 14.49 28.71 -6.16
CA ILE A 611 15.26 29.74 -6.87
C ILE A 611 14.35 30.90 -7.30
N ASN A 612 13.14 30.60 -7.79
CA ASN A 612 12.14 31.61 -8.12
C ASN A 612 11.80 32.51 -6.91
N ALA A 613 11.54 31.90 -5.75
CA ALA A 613 11.25 32.63 -4.52
C ALA A 613 12.46 33.45 -4.03
N LEU A 614 13.67 32.90 -4.12
CA LEU A 614 14.89 33.62 -3.78
C LEU A 614 15.11 34.82 -4.72
N ALA A 615 14.85 34.66 -6.01
CA ALA A 615 14.91 35.76 -6.98
C ALA A 615 13.97 36.91 -6.57
N ASP A 616 12.72 36.61 -6.20
CA ASP A 616 11.77 37.61 -5.71
C ASP A 616 12.30 38.33 -4.47
N ILE A 617 12.79 37.57 -3.49
CA ILE A 617 13.29 38.11 -2.23
C ILE A 617 14.49 39.05 -2.46
N VAL A 618 15.46 38.61 -3.26
CA VAL A 618 16.69 39.35 -3.53
C VAL A 618 16.43 40.58 -4.41
N LEU A 619 15.63 40.45 -5.47
CA LEU A 619 15.29 41.58 -6.35
C LEU A 619 14.50 42.65 -5.58
N ASN A 620 13.55 42.25 -4.73
CA ASN A 620 12.79 43.19 -3.90
C ASN A 620 13.67 43.88 -2.85
N HIS A 621 14.72 43.22 -2.36
CA HIS A 621 15.68 43.83 -1.44
C HIS A 621 16.47 44.95 -2.13
N PHE A 622 17.03 44.70 -3.32
CA PHE A 622 17.83 45.69 -4.06
C PHE A 622 17.01 46.78 -4.78
N ALA A 623 15.69 46.63 -4.86
CA ALA A 623 14.78 47.64 -5.42
C ALA A 623 14.38 48.74 -4.42
N GLN A 624 14.60 48.53 -3.11
CA GLN A 624 14.33 49.49 -2.02
C GLN A 624 15.49 50.45 -1.83
#